data_AF-A0A9E9L4Q2-F1
#
_entry.id   AF-A0A9E9L4Q2-F1
#
_cell.length_a   1.000
_cell.length_b   1.000
_cell.length_c   1.000
_cell.angle_alpha   90.00
_cell.angle_beta   90.00
_cell.angle_gamma   90.00
#
_symmetry.space_group_name_H-M   'P 1'
#
loop_
_entity.id
_entity.type
_entity.pdbx_description
1 polymer ?
#
loop_
_entity_poly.entity_id
_entity_poly.type
_entity_poly.pdbx_seq_one_letter_code
_entity_poly.pdbx_strand_id
1 'polypeptide(L)'
;MLSKQKIILPLLCTVFLTACGGGGSGNSNNSTGKPETKPETKPETKPETKPETKVEYITLKGNARAYGNVLDNIRLNVTAKCENGTGFKTDVVSDLHGSWSGEVDRKQLPCKLKVVSVKDTHYSYIFDKDVFVNVNPITTLVVALASQQKSEDWFNSKYIFTPMDLNKANEAIKQELIKKGYVLDKDLNLITNDVGSNASYYTVLEKLEESIHGATGFKGYSDLVDLIAKGQVDAIPLIPEDYARLKINYQACAGEQYQGSTKILTHCSSSLLPDFKSKKLRQKDKQVCEIQKTGDLLSIKSGQANYQVKINQQENDKITDGYPVMNTLLLAEGNQRVEILFQYDLLVMAAAYHVDSKGSQSDLISCDGIYTR
;
A
#
# COMPACT_ATOMS: atom_id res chain seq x y z
N MET A 1 30.72 -18.19 -35.34
CA MET A 1 30.16 -18.28 -36.69
C MET A 1 28.63 -18.28 -36.56
N LEU A 2 27.97 -17.36 -37.29
CA LEU A 2 26.55 -17.33 -37.70
C LEU A 2 25.49 -17.29 -36.58
N SER A 3 24.46 -16.44 -36.60
CA SER A 3 24.05 -15.41 -37.55
C SER A 3 23.05 -14.48 -36.85
N LYS A 4 23.24 -13.15 -36.99
CA LYS A 4 22.25 -12.13 -36.62
C LYS A 4 21.28 -11.97 -37.79
N GLN A 5 19.98 -12.03 -37.55
CA GLN A 5 18.98 -11.64 -38.55
C GLN A 5 18.13 -10.49 -38.00
N LYS A 6 18.43 -9.28 -38.50
CA LYS A 6 17.61 -8.08 -38.38
C LYS A 6 16.51 -8.17 -39.44
N ILE A 7 15.26 -7.96 -39.05
CA ILE A 7 14.15 -7.71 -39.97
C ILE A 7 13.79 -6.23 -39.86
N ILE A 8 13.98 -5.53 -40.98
CA ILE A 8 13.53 -4.16 -41.26
C ILE A 8 12.65 -4.29 -42.50
N LEU A 9 11.46 -3.65 -42.51
CA LEU A 9 10.76 -3.00 -43.65
C LEU A 9 9.24 -2.92 -43.37
N PRO A 10 8.45 -2.04 -44.03
CA PRO A 10 8.63 -0.60 -44.21
C PRO A 10 7.34 0.21 -43.89
N LEU A 11 7.53 1.52 -43.78
CA LEU A 11 6.51 2.57 -43.82
C LEU A 11 5.90 2.68 -45.23
N LEU A 12 4.57 2.71 -45.37
CA LEU A 12 3.88 3.02 -46.62
C LEU A 12 2.97 4.24 -46.43
N CYS A 13 3.44 5.38 -46.92
CA CYS A 13 2.63 6.55 -47.23
C CYS A 13 2.02 6.37 -48.63
N THR A 14 0.72 6.60 -48.78
CA THR A 14 0.10 6.90 -50.06
C THR A 14 -0.88 8.04 -49.89
N VAL A 15 -0.50 9.20 -50.44
CA VAL A 15 -1.40 10.29 -50.83
C VAL A 15 -1.61 10.14 -52.33
N PHE A 16 -2.86 10.18 -52.80
CA PHE A 16 -3.17 10.62 -54.16
C PHE A 16 -4.42 11.52 -54.16
N LEU A 17 -4.21 12.71 -54.71
CA LEU A 17 -5.21 13.67 -55.19
C LEU A 17 -5.69 13.30 -56.59
N THR A 18 -6.68 14.08 -57.06
CA THR A 18 -7.21 14.27 -58.45
C THR A 18 -8.45 13.47 -58.81
N ALA A 19 -9.40 13.96 -59.62
CA ALA A 19 -9.83 15.30 -60.04
C ALA A 19 -11.12 15.12 -60.88
N CYS A 20 -11.92 16.19 -60.98
CA CYS A 20 -12.72 16.66 -62.12
C CYS A 20 -13.64 15.73 -62.97
N GLY A 21 -14.88 16.21 -63.10
CA GLY A 21 -15.74 16.16 -64.30
C GLY A 21 -17.09 16.78 -63.92
N GLY A 22 -17.53 17.97 -64.36
CA GLY A 22 -17.69 18.46 -65.75
C GLY A 22 -18.96 17.86 -66.36
N GLY A 23 -20.00 18.55 -66.84
CA GLY A 23 -20.32 19.96 -67.01
C GLY A 23 -21.54 20.12 -67.95
N GLY A 24 -22.29 21.23 -67.82
CA GLY A 24 -23.19 21.87 -68.80
C GLY A 24 -24.43 21.12 -69.34
N SER A 25 -25.44 21.74 -69.95
CA SER A 25 -25.89 23.14 -70.11
C SER A 25 -27.17 23.13 -70.99
N GLY A 26 -28.05 24.14 -70.87
CA GLY A 26 -29.07 24.53 -71.88
C GLY A 26 -30.49 23.98 -71.65
N ASN A 27 -31.56 24.70 -71.26
CA ASN A 27 -32.19 26.00 -71.64
C ASN A 27 -33.38 25.84 -72.61
N SER A 28 -34.62 26.16 -72.17
CA SER A 28 -35.46 27.25 -72.73
C SER A 28 -36.96 27.17 -72.35
N ASN A 29 -37.43 28.33 -71.84
CA ASN A 29 -38.75 28.97 -71.76
C ASN A 29 -40.01 28.30 -72.37
N ASN A 30 -41.16 28.44 -71.67
CA ASN A 30 -42.19 29.44 -72.04
C ASN A 30 -43.22 29.77 -70.92
N SER A 31 -43.67 31.03 -70.95
CA SER A 31 -44.79 31.74 -70.29
C SER A 31 -46.07 30.93 -70.00
N THR A 32 -47.02 31.26 -69.10
CA THR A 32 -47.60 32.55 -68.63
C THR A 32 -48.63 32.22 -67.53
N GLY A 33 -48.91 33.15 -66.60
CA GLY A 33 -50.19 33.16 -65.87
C GLY A 33 -50.15 33.61 -64.41
N LYS A 34 -50.42 34.91 -64.17
CA LYS A 34 -50.81 35.48 -62.87
C LYS A 34 -52.34 35.37 -62.73
N PRO A 35 -52.90 34.99 -61.57
CA PRO A 35 -53.67 35.97 -60.78
C PRO A 35 -53.43 35.90 -59.26
N GLU A 36 -53.74 37.02 -58.61
CA GLU A 36 -53.61 37.32 -57.18
C GLU A 36 -54.59 36.54 -56.28
N THR A 37 -54.13 36.07 -55.12
CA THR A 37 -54.95 35.98 -53.89
C THR A 37 -54.10 35.79 -52.61
N LYS A 38 -54.29 36.72 -51.66
CA LYS A 38 -54.30 36.62 -50.17
C LYS A 38 -53.11 35.97 -49.40
N PRO A 39 -52.60 36.59 -48.30
CA PRO A 39 -51.52 36.03 -47.51
C PRO A 39 -52.00 34.86 -46.63
N GLU A 40 -51.55 33.65 -46.93
CA GLU A 40 -51.70 32.50 -46.04
C GLU A 40 -50.46 32.37 -45.15
N THR A 41 -50.73 32.40 -43.86
CA THR A 41 -49.85 32.11 -42.74
C THR A 41 -49.10 30.80 -42.91
N LYS A 42 -47.77 30.91 -42.88
CA LYS A 42 -46.77 29.94 -42.45
C LYS A 42 -47.34 28.79 -41.60
N PRO A 43 -47.23 27.51 -42.01
CA PRO A 43 -47.26 26.42 -41.05
C PRO A 43 -45.96 26.49 -40.27
N GLU A 44 -46.03 26.92 -39.02
CA GLU A 44 -44.96 26.67 -38.07
C GLU A 44 -44.80 25.15 -37.94
N THR A 45 -43.73 24.62 -38.51
CA THR A 45 -43.18 23.32 -38.11
C THR A 45 -43.00 23.35 -36.60
N LYS A 46 -43.91 22.68 -35.90
CA LYS A 46 -43.76 22.26 -34.52
C LYS A 46 -42.36 21.64 -34.39
N PRO A 47 -41.47 22.14 -33.52
CA PRO A 47 -40.24 21.43 -33.22
C PRO A 47 -40.66 20.06 -32.68
N GLU A 48 -40.30 19.00 -33.39
CA GLU A 48 -40.32 17.67 -32.80
C GLU A 48 -39.37 17.71 -31.61
N THR A 49 -39.95 17.79 -30.41
CA THR A 49 -39.23 17.64 -29.16
C THR A 49 -38.66 16.23 -29.16
N LYS A 50 -37.40 16.09 -29.58
CA LYS A 50 -36.61 14.88 -29.36
C LYS A 50 -36.80 14.49 -27.89
N PRO A 51 -37.21 13.25 -27.57
CA PRO A 51 -37.44 12.87 -26.19
C PRO A 51 -36.18 13.15 -25.38
N GLU A 52 -36.26 14.11 -24.45
CA GLU A 52 -35.20 14.29 -23.45
C GLU A 52 -35.14 12.98 -22.67
N THR A 53 -34.10 12.20 -22.96
CA THR A 53 -33.87 10.95 -22.27
C THR A 53 -33.44 11.32 -20.86
N LYS A 54 -34.38 11.31 -19.91
CA LYS A 54 -34.09 11.60 -18.50
C LYS A 54 -32.96 10.68 -18.03
N VAL A 55 -31.84 11.29 -17.63
CA VAL A 55 -30.67 10.57 -17.11
C VAL A 55 -31.03 10.00 -15.73
N GLU A 56 -30.82 8.71 -15.55
CA GLU A 56 -31.01 8.03 -14.26
C GLU A 56 -29.66 8.03 -13.53
N TYR A 57 -29.60 8.72 -12.40
CA TYR A 57 -28.41 8.76 -11.57
C TYR A 57 -28.47 7.71 -10.47
N ILE A 58 -27.31 7.15 -10.14
CA ILE A 58 -27.10 6.18 -9.06
C ILE A 58 -25.97 6.68 -8.15
N THR A 59 -26.06 6.37 -6.86
CA THR A 59 -25.01 6.70 -5.90
C THR A 59 -24.00 5.57 -5.80
N LEU A 60 -22.74 5.88 -6.08
CA LEU A 60 -21.59 5.03 -5.75
C LEU A 60 -21.03 5.47 -4.40
N LYS A 61 -20.51 4.52 -3.62
CA LYS A 61 -19.90 4.79 -2.31
C LYS A 61 -18.67 3.92 -2.10
N GLY A 62 -17.77 4.38 -1.24
CA GLY A 62 -16.53 3.66 -1.02
C GLY A 62 -15.64 4.25 0.07
N ASN A 63 -14.43 3.70 0.16
CA ASN A 63 -13.35 4.20 1.00
C ASN A 63 -12.14 4.59 0.13
N ALA A 64 -11.52 5.72 0.45
CA ALA A 64 -10.32 6.24 -0.17
C ALA A 64 -9.23 6.34 0.90
N ARG A 65 -8.07 5.71 0.65
CA ARG A 65 -6.93 5.78 1.57
C ARG A 65 -5.62 5.75 0.79
N ALA A 66 -4.68 6.59 1.18
CA ALA A 66 -3.32 6.62 0.68
C ALA A 66 -2.32 6.21 1.77
N TYR A 67 -1.06 6.11 1.38
CA TYR A 67 0.06 5.95 2.30
C TYR A 67 0.33 7.20 3.14
N GLY A 68 1.08 7.03 4.23
CA GLY A 68 1.48 8.13 5.09
C GLY A 68 0.53 8.44 6.26
N ASN A 69 0.68 9.63 6.82
CA ASN A 69 0.01 9.98 8.08
C ASN A 69 -1.49 10.29 7.85
N VAL A 70 -2.27 10.38 8.94
CA VAL A 70 -3.71 10.67 8.85
C VAL A 70 -4.00 12.01 8.15
N LEU A 71 -3.09 12.99 8.26
CA LEU A 71 -3.26 14.31 7.63
C LEU A 71 -3.01 14.28 6.12
N ASP A 72 -2.18 13.36 5.62
CA ASP A 72 -1.96 13.11 4.19
C ASP A 72 -3.21 12.50 3.52
N ASN A 73 -4.16 12.02 4.34
CA ASN A 73 -5.33 11.25 3.94
C ASN A 73 -6.66 11.98 4.14
N ILE A 74 -6.65 13.25 4.55
CA ILE A 74 -7.89 14.02 4.74
C ILE A 74 -8.39 14.57 3.41
N ARG A 75 -9.70 14.49 3.18
CA ARG A 75 -10.38 15.18 2.07
C ARG A 75 -9.78 14.86 0.69
N LEU A 76 -9.66 13.57 0.39
CA LEU A 76 -9.10 13.08 -0.86
C LEU A 76 -10.11 13.28 -2.00
N ASN A 77 -9.65 13.84 -3.12
CA ASN A 77 -10.49 14.00 -4.31
C ASN A 77 -10.68 12.64 -5.00
N VAL A 78 -11.93 12.26 -5.23
CA VAL A 78 -12.30 11.03 -5.93
C VAL A 78 -12.82 11.40 -7.31
N THR A 79 -12.17 10.88 -8.34
CA THR A 79 -12.55 11.08 -9.74
C THR A 79 -13.09 9.78 -10.33
N ALA A 80 -14.22 9.86 -11.02
CA ALA A 80 -14.76 8.77 -11.83
C ALA A 80 -14.61 9.06 -13.33
N LYS A 81 -14.27 8.03 -14.10
CA LYS A 81 -14.33 8.02 -15.57
C LYS A 81 -15.04 6.77 -16.04
N CYS A 82 -16.30 6.94 -16.45
CA CYS A 82 -17.23 5.92 -16.87
C CYS A 82 -17.08 5.60 -18.37
N GLU A 83 -17.82 4.61 -18.90
CA GLU A 83 -17.59 4.03 -20.24
C GLU A 83 -17.54 5.06 -21.38
N ASN A 84 -18.45 6.05 -21.36
CA ASN A 84 -18.49 7.14 -22.36
C ASN A 84 -17.58 8.33 -22.02
N GLY A 85 -16.78 8.24 -20.94
CA GLY A 85 -15.92 9.31 -20.44
C GLY A 85 -16.60 10.30 -19.49
N THR A 86 -17.88 10.12 -19.13
CA THR A 86 -18.51 10.89 -18.05
C THR A 86 -17.92 10.53 -16.69
N GLY A 87 -18.21 11.34 -15.68
CA GLY A 87 -17.79 11.09 -14.30
C GLY A 87 -18.91 11.37 -13.32
N PHE A 88 -18.54 11.74 -12.09
CA PHE A 88 -19.50 12.17 -11.09
C PHE A 88 -20.26 13.41 -11.55
N LYS A 89 -21.53 13.49 -11.15
CA LYS A 89 -22.41 14.64 -11.37
C LYS A 89 -21.91 15.91 -10.68
N THR A 90 -21.25 15.75 -9.53
CA THR A 90 -20.64 16.81 -8.73
C THR A 90 -19.26 16.36 -8.27
N ASP A 91 -18.41 17.31 -7.86
CA ASP A 91 -17.13 16.98 -7.25
C ASP A 91 -17.33 16.09 -6.02
N VAL A 92 -16.50 15.04 -5.90
CA VAL A 92 -16.53 14.08 -4.80
C VAL A 92 -15.24 14.17 -4.03
N VAL A 93 -15.37 14.35 -2.72
CA VAL A 93 -14.25 14.42 -1.78
C VAL A 93 -14.57 13.49 -0.62
N SER A 94 -13.57 12.73 -0.16
CA SER A 94 -13.74 11.86 1.00
C SER A 94 -13.92 12.66 2.30
N ASP A 95 -14.53 12.04 3.29
CA ASP A 95 -14.54 12.55 4.66
C ASP A 95 -13.19 12.30 5.37
N LEU A 96 -13.14 12.60 6.67
CA LEU A 96 -11.95 12.43 7.52
C LEU A 96 -11.56 10.96 7.76
N HIS A 97 -12.46 10.02 7.44
CA HIS A 97 -12.24 8.58 7.55
C HIS A 97 -12.03 7.92 6.18
N GLY A 98 -11.96 8.73 5.11
CA GLY A 98 -11.81 8.25 3.74
C GLY A 98 -13.13 7.81 3.10
N SER A 99 -14.27 7.88 3.77
CA SER A 99 -15.57 7.52 3.17
C SER A 99 -15.97 8.55 2.12
N TRP A 100 -16.50 8.10 1.00
CA TRP A 100 -16.97 8.99 -0.07
C TRP A 100 -18.26 8.48 -0.72
N SER A 101 -18.98 9.38 -1.36
CA SER A 101 -20.24 9.11 -2.06
C SER A 101 -20.40 10.06 -3.24
N GLY A 102 -20.85 9.56 -4.38
CA GLY A 102 -21.01 10.35 -5.61
C GLY A 102 -22.02 9.77 -6.57
N GLU A 103 -22.74 10.63 -7.29
CA GLU A 103 -23.73 10.21 -8.27
C GLU A 103 -23.12 10.10 -9.69
N VAL A 104 -23.41 9.01 -10.41
CA VAL A 104 -23.05 8.82 -11.83
C VAL A 104 -24.28 8.44 -12.66
N ASP A 105 -24.24 8.66 -13.98
CA ASP A 105 -25.26 8.13 -14.90
C ASP A 105 -25.19 6.60 -14.91
N ARG A 106 -26.28 5.95 -14.50
CA ARG A 106 -26.39 4.49 -14.40
C ARG A 106 -26.03 3.78 -15.71
N LYS A 107 -26.34 4.39 -16.86
CA LYS A 107 -26.10 3.79 -18.18
C LYS A 107 -24.63 3.83 -18.61
N GLN A 108 -23.76 4.50 -17.85
CA GLN A 108 -22.34 4.65 -18.19
C GLN A 108 -21.44 3.77 -17.33
N LEU A 109 -21.99 3.00 -16.38
CA LEU A 109 -21.21 1.96 -15.70
C LEU A 109 -20.66 0.97 -16.75
N PRO A 110 -19.44 0.44 -16.55
CA PRO A 110 -18.58 0.57 -15.37
C PRO A 110 -17.76 1.87 -15.34
N CYS A 111 -17.22 2.22 -14.16
CA CYS A 111 -16.38 3.40 -14.00
C CYS A 111 -14.98 3.06 -13.46
N LYS A 112 -13.98 3.73 -14.02
CA LYS A 112 -12.62 3.81 -13.48
C LYS A 112 -12.60 4.85 -12.38
N LEU A 113 -11.94 4.55 -11.27
CA LEU A 113 -11.82 5.45 -10.14
C LEU A 113 -10.36 5.85 -9.93
N LYS A 114 -10.16 7.12 -9.55
CA LYS A 114 -8.86 7.68 -9.23
C LYS A 114 -8.97 8.52 -7.97
N VAL A 115 -8.03 8.34 -7.06
CA VAL A 115 -7.82 9.16 -5.87
C VAL A 115 -6.43 9.76 -5.93
N VAL A 116 -6.33 11.07 -5.72
CA VAL A 116 -5.04 11.78 -5.68
C VAL A 116 -4.77 12.21 -4.25
N SER A 117 -3.66 11.75 -3.68
CA SER A 117 -3.11 12.22 -2.41
C SER A 117 -1.94 13.17 -2.65
N VAL A 118 -1.35 13.69 -1.57
CA VAL A 118 -0.13 14.52 -1.66
C VAL A 118 1.05 13.74 -2.24
N LYS A 119 1.13 12.43 -1.97
CA LYS A 119 2.29 11.60 -2.31
C LYS A 119 2.08 10.80 -3.59
N ASP A 120 0.92 10.16 -3.70
CA ASP A 120 0.64 9.17 -4.72
C ASP A 120 -0.78 9.29 -5.29
N THR A 121 -0.98 8.64 -6.44
CA THR A 121 -2.29 8.44 -7.05
C THR A 121 -2.70 6.98 -6.98
N HIS A 122 -3.93 6.73 -6.60
CA HIS A 122 -4.49 5.40 -6.43
C HIS A 122 -5.69 5.17 -7.35
N TYR A 123 -5.84 3.93 -7.80
CA TYR A 123 -6.81 3.54 -8.80
C TYR A 123 -7.67 2.37 -8.34
N SER A 124 -8.90 2.34 -8.83
CA SER A 124 -9.83 1.24 -8.62
C SER A 124 -10.86 1.19 -9.74
N TYR A 125 -11.81 0.27 -9.63
CA TYR A 125 -12.80 0.01 -10.66
C TYR A 125 -14.12 -0.48 -10.07
N ILE A 126 -15.24 -0.06 -10.65
CA ILE A 126 -16.58 -0.43 -10.19
C ILE A 126 -17.48 -0.81 -11.37
N PHE A 127 -18.12 -1.98 -11.24
CA PHE A 127 -19.04 -2.53 -12.23
C PHE A 127 -20.50 -2.15 -11.99
N ASP A 128 -20.91 -2.14 -10.72
CA ASP A 128 -22.31 -2.07 -10.33
C ASP A 128 -22.52 -1.04 -9.22
N LYS A 129 -23.73 -0.50 -9.14
CA LYS A 129 -24.16 0.56 -8.23
C LYS A 129 -24.26 0.14 -6.77
N ASP A 130 -24.50 -1.14 -6.51
CA ASP A 130 -24.77 -1.66 -5.17
C ASP A 130 -23.48 -2.14 -4.46
N VAL A 131 -22.32 -1.86 -5.05
CA VAL A 131 -21.02 -2.34 -4.60
C VAL A 131 -20.26 -1.21 -3.92
N PHE A 132 -19.82 -1.46 -2.68
CA PHE A 132 -18.83 -0.61 -2.02
C PHE A 132 -17.50 -0.73 -2.76
N VAL A 133 -16.72 0.34 -2.89
CA VAL A 133 -15.44 0.27 -3.59
C VAL A 133 -14.30 0.98 -2.87
N ASN A 134 -13.20 0.26 -2.67
CA ASN A 134 -11.97 0.78 -2.11
C ASN A 134 -11.13 1.44 -3.20
N VAL A 135 -10.45 2.54 -2.88
CA VAL A 135 -9.44 3.18 -3.73
C VAL A 135 -8.20 3.46 -2.89
N ASN A 136 -7.18 2.62 -3.04
CA ASN A 136 -5.99 2.65 -2.20
C ASN A 136 -4.77 2.01 -2.92
N PRO A 137 -3.59 1.94 -2.26
CA PRO A 137 -2.43 1.28 -2.85
C PRO A 137 -2.67 -0.18 -3.26
N ILE A 138 -3.37 -0.99 -2.47
CA ILE A 138 -3.62 -2.39 -2.85
C ILE A 138 -4.53 -2.49 -4.08
N THR A 139 -5.59 -1.69 -4.16
CA THR A 139 -6.48 -1.71 -5.35
C THR A 139 -5.75 -1.25 -6.60
N THR A 140 -4.77 -0.36 -6.47
CA THR A 140 -3.90 0.07 -7.57
C THR A 140 -3.03 -1.08 -8.09
N LEU A 141 -2.51 -1.95 -7.21
CA LEU A 141 -1.81 -3.17 -7.63
C LEU A 141 -2.74 -4.13 -8.38
N VAL A 142 -3.99 -4.26 -7.93
CA VAL A 142 -5.00 -5.08 -8.63
C VAL A 142 -5.28 -4.53 -10.03
N VAL A 143 -5.45 -3.20 -10.16
CA VAL A 143 -5.64 -2.53 -11.45
C VAL A 143 -4.43 -2.69 -12.37
N ALA A 144 -3.21 -2.53 -11.84
CA ALA A 144 -1.97 -2.70 -12.59
C ALA A 144 -1.85 -4.12 -13.15
N LEU A 145 -2.10 -5.13 -12.31
CA LEU A 145 -2.05 -6.54 -12.71
C LEU A 145 -3.15 -6.88 -13.73
N ALA A 146 -4.38 -6.41 -13.51
CA ALA A 146 -5.51 -6.67 -14.40
C ALA A 146 -5.32 -6.01 -15.78
N SER A 147 -4.75 -4.81 -15.82
CA SER A 147 -4.54 -4.06 -17.07
C SER A 147 -3.27 -4.41 -17.80
N GLN A 148 -2.28 -4.95 -17.08
CA GLN A 148 -0.90 -5.12 -17.54
C GLN A 148 -0.31 -3.83 -18.14
N GLN A 149 -0.70 -2.69 -17.57
CA GLN A 149 -0.35 -1.35 -18.01
C GLN A 149 0.00 -0.50 -16.80
N LYS A 150 0.71 0.60 -17.03
CA LYS A 150 0.78 1.66 -16.01
C LYS A 150 -0.63 2.14 -15.70
N SER A 151 -0.95 2.27 -14.42
CA SER A 151 -2.33 2.55 -13.98
C SER A 151 -2.86 3.88 -14.52
N GLU A 152 -2.01 4.88 -14.72
CA GLU A 152 -2.39 6.15 -15.35
C GLU A 152 -2.75 5.99 -16.83
N ASP A 153 -1.93 5.26 -17.59
CA ASP A 153 -2.20 4.96 -19.00
C ASP A 153 -3.52 4.18 -19.14
N TRP A 154 -3.71 3.18 -18.27
CA TRP A 154 -4.96 2.44 -18.19
C TRP A 154 -6.16 3.35 -17.90
N PHE A 155 -6.06 4.25 -16.91
CA PHE A 155 -7.14 5.17 -16.54
C PHE A 155 -7.55 6.06 -17.73
N ASN A 156 -6.57 6.46 -18.55
CA ASN A 156 -6.80 7.31 -19.71
C ASN A 156 -7.26 6.54 -20.96
N SER A 157 -6.97 5.24 -21.04
CA SER A 157 -7.36 4.37 -22.16
C SER A 157 -8.89 4.14 -22.26
N LYS A 158 -9.31 3.51 -23.37
CA LYS A 158 -10.68 2.97 -23.55
C LYS A 158 -10.85 1.54 -23.03
N TYR A 159 -9.80 0.95 -22.44
CA TYR A 159 -9.86 -0.42 -21.96
C TYR A 159 -10.76 -0.53 -20.72
N ILE A 160 -11.70 -1.47 -20.75
CA ILE A 160 -12.72 -1.77 -19.74
C ILE A 160 -12.46 -3.20 -19.28
N PHE A 161 -12.39 -3.41 -17.96
CA PHE A 161 -12.18 -4.74 -17.42
C PHE A 161 -13.42 -5.60 -17.59
N THR A 162 -13.23 -6.91 -17.75
CA THR A 162 -14.29 -7.89 -17.44
C THR A 162 -14.27 -8.23 -15.95
N PRO A 163 -15.37 -8.73 -15.37
CA PRO A 163 -15.37 -9.22 -13.99
C PRO A 163 -14.32 -10.31 -13.75
N MET A 164 -14.03 -11.12 -14.78
CA MET A 164 -13.02 -12.18 -14.69
C MET A 164 -11.60 -11.63 -14.55
N ASP A 165 -11.25 -10.59 -15.31
CA ASP A 165 -9.91 -9.99 -15.27
C ASP A 165 -9.62 -9.42 -13.88
N LEU A 166 -10.59 -8.66 -13.34
CA LEU A 166 -10.46 -8.02 -12.04
C LEU A 166 -10.43 -9.05 -10.90
N ASN A 167 -11.28 -10.08 -10.96
CA ASN A 167 -11.29 -11.14 -9.95
C ASN A 167 -9.99 -11.96 -9.95
N LYS A 168 -9.44 -12.30 -11.13
CA LYS A 168 -8.15 -13.00 -11.23
C LYS A 168 -7.02 -12.17 -10.62
N ALA A 169 -6.96 -10.88 -10.93
CA ALA A 169 -5.95 -9.99 -10.36
C ALA A 169 -6.12 -9.80 -8.85
N ASN A 170 -7.37 -9.63 -8.37
CA ASN A 170 -7.68 -9.53 -6.94
C ASN A 170 -7.18 -10.75 -6.18
N GLU A 171 -7.49 -11.96 -6.66
CA GLU A 171 -7.04 -13.19 -6.02
C GLU A 171 -5.52 -13.34 -6.06
N ALA A 172 -4.87 -13.06 -7.20
CA ALA A 172 -3.41 -13.16 -7.30
C ALA A 172 -2.69 -12.24 -6.29
N ILE A 173 -3.12 -10.98 -6.19
CA ILE A 173 -2.54 -10.02 -5.23
C ILE A 173 -2.81 -10.47 -3.78
N LYS A 174 -4.05 -10.88 -3.46
CA LYS A 174 -4.41 -11.34 -2.12
C LYS A 174 -3.57 -12.55 -1.69
N GLN A 175 -3.45 -13.56 -2.56
CA GLN A 175 -2.70 -14.78 -2.24
C GLN A 175 -1.21 -14.49 -2.06
N GLU A 176 -0.63 -13.60 -2.85
CA GLU A 176 0.78 -13.25 -2.66
C GLU A 176 1.00 -12.44 -1.37
N LEU A 177 0.12 -11.50 -1.02
CA LEU A 177 0.17 -10.79 0.27
C LEU A 177 0.13 -11.80 1.44
N ILE A 178 -0.80 -12.76 1.42
CA ILE A 178 -0.89 -13.81 2.46
C ILE A 178 0.39 -14.64 2.50
N LYS A 179 0.90 -15.08 1.35
CA LYS A 179 2.15 -15.84 1.22
C LYS A 179 3.36 -15.06 1.75
N LYS A 180 3.36 -13.74 1.64
CA LYS A 180 4.42 -12.83 2.12
C LYS A 180 4.28 -12.44 3.60
N GLY A 181 3.29 -13.01 4.29
CA GLY A 181 3.11 -12.86 5.74
C GLY A 181 2.17 -11.74 6.16
N TYR A 182 1.51 -11.05 5.22
CA TYR A 182 0.49 -10.05 5.55
C TYR A 182 -0.80 -10.72 6.02
N VAL A 183 -1.39 -10.19 7.10
CA VAL A 183 -2.60 -10.76 7.72
C VAL A 183 -3.83 -10.20 7.01
N LEU A 184 -4.43 -10.99 6.12
CA LEU A 184 -5.67 -10.70 5.41
C LEU A 184 -6.68 -11.83 5.58
N ASP A 185 -7.97 -11.48 5.62
CA ASP A 185 -9.05 -12.46 5.59
C ASP A 185 -9.08 -13.15 4.22
N LYS A 186 -9.20 -14.49 4.22
CA LYS A 186 -9.13 -15.29 2.98
C LYS A 186 -10.27 -14.97 2.00
N ASP A 187 -11.44 -14.63 2.54
CA ASP A 187 -12.64 -14.34 1.75
C ASP A 187 -12.75 -12.87 1.34
N LEU A 188 -11.76 -12.04 1.72
CA LEU A 188 -11.76 -10.62 1.40
C LEU A 188 -11.59 -10.40 -0.11
N ASN A 189 -12.45 -9.57 -0.68
CA ASN A 189 -12.27 -8.87 -1.93
C ASN A 189 -11.65 -7.50 -1.65
N LEU A 190 -10.45 -7.28 -2.18
CA LEU A 190 -9.65 -6.09 -1.89
C LEU A 190 -10.29 -4.82 -2.45
N ILE A 191 -11.12 -4.96 -3.49
CA ILE A 191 -11.79 -3.85 -4.16
C ILE A 191 -13.17 -3.61 -3.55
N THR A 192 -13.98 -4.65 -3.35
CA THR A 192 -15.43 -4.47 -3.17
C THR A 192 -15.96 -4.68 -1.77
N ASN A 193 -15.19 -5.27 -0.85
CA ASN A 193 -15.63 -5.37 0.54
C ASN A 193 -15.46 -4.04 1.26
N ASP A 194 -16.40 -3.74 2.15
CA ASP A 194 -16.27 -2.61 3.06
C ASP A 194 -15.17 -2.88 4.09
N VAL A 195 -14.04 -2.20 3.94
CA VAL A 195 -12.90 -2.25 4.86
C VAL A 195 -12.81 -1.01 5.75
N GLY A 196 -13.84 -0.15 5.74
CA GLY A 196 -13.87 1.14 6.45
C GLY A 196 -13.51 1.01 7.93
N SER A 197 -13.92 -0.07 8.57
CA SER A 197 -13.67 -0.42 9.98
C SER A 197 -12.71 -1.60 10.17
N ASN A 198 -12.11 -2.14 9.11
CA ASN A 198 -11.21 -3.30 9.18
C ASN A 198 -9.79 -2.86 9.54
N ALA A 199 -9.50 -2.80 10.84
CA ALA A 199 -8.18 -2.42 11.36
C ALA A 199 -7.03 -3.31 10.83
N SER A 200 -7.29 -4.60 10.60
CA SER A 200 -6.31 -5.55 10.06
C SER A 200 -5.94 -5.16 8.63
N TYR A 201 -6.91 -4.79 7.79
CA TYR A 201 -6.66 -4.33 6.43
C TYR A 201 -5.77 -3.07 6.38
N TYR A 202 -6.02 -2.11 7.27
CA TYR A 202 -5.19 -0.91 7.35
C TYR A 202 -3.77 -1.19 7.85
N THR A 203 -3.61 -2.16 8.75
CA THR A 203 -2.29 -2.63 9.18
C THR A 203 -1.50 -3.21 7.99
N VAL A 204 -2.18 -3.91 7.06
CA VAL A 204 -1.54 -4.42 5.85
C VAL A 204 -1.04 -3.29 4.95
N LEU A 205 -1.82 -2.22 4.76
CA LEU A 205 -1.36 -1.05 4.01
C LEU A 205 -0.11 -0.44 4.65
N GLU A 206 -0.13 -0.20 5.96
CA GLU A 206 0.99 0.39 6.69
C GLU A 206 2.26 -0.47 6.62
N LYS A 207 2.12 -1.78 6.80
CA LYS A 207 3.24 -2.71 6.70
C LYS A 207 3.76 -2.85 5.27
N LEU A 208 2.90 -2.74 4.27
CA LEU A 208 3.34 -2.76 2.86
C LEU A 208 4.16 -1.51 2.54
N GLU A 209 3.74 -0.34 3.00
CA GLU A 209 4.52 0.91 2.90
C GLU A 209 5.91 0.77 3.54
N GLU A 210 5.94 0.28 4.79
CA GLU A 210 7.18 0.04 5.54
C GLU A 210 8.12 -0.92 4.79
N SER A 211 7.57 -1.99 4.21
CA SER A 211 8.35 -3.00 3.47
C SER A 211 8.98 -2.42 2.20
N ILE A 212 8.25 -1.57 1.48
CA ILE A 212 8.72 -0.93 0.25
C ILE A 212 9.84 0.05 0.57
N HIS A 213 9.68 0.88 1.60
CA HIS A 213 10.71 1.83 2.04
C HIS A 213 11.95 1.14 2.62
N GLY A 214 11.78 -0.02 3.27
CA GLY A 214 12.89 -0.80 3.84
C GLY A 214 13.68 -1.64 2.82
N ALA A 215 13.10 -1.90 1.64
CA ALA A 215 13.71 -2.74 0.63
C ALA A 215 14.62 -1.95 -0.32
N THR A 216 15.85 -2.43 -0.52
CA THR A 216 16.83 -1.80 -1.43
C THR A 216 16.45 -1.87 -2.92
N GLY A 217 15.46 -2.71 -3.26
CA GLY A 217 14.98 -2.92 -4.62
C GLY A 217 13.96 -1.88 -5.11
N PHE A 218 13.48 -0.99 -4.24
CA PHE A 218 12.47 0.01 -4.58
C PHE A 218 12.95 1.41 -4.20
N LYS A 219 12.74 2.38 -5.09
CA LYS A 219 12.82 3.80 -4.74
C LYS A 219 11.53 4.29 -4.11
N GLY A 220 10.42 3.61 -4.39
CA GLY A 220 9.11 3.92 -3.85
C GLY A 220 8.03 3.00 -4.40
N TYR A 221 6.78 3.31 -4.05
CA TYR A 221 5.62 2.50 -4.41
C TYR A 221 5.41 2.34 -5.93
N SER A 222 5.72 3.36 -6.72
CA SER A 222 5.59 3.31 -8.19
C SER A 222 6.44 2.21 -8.85
N ASP A 223 7.61 1.90 -8.30
CA ASP A 223 8.47 0.83 -8.82
C ASP A 223 7.78 -0.53 -8.64
N LEU A 224 7.11 -0.75 -7.50
CA LEU A 224 6.32 -1.97 -7.28
C LEU A 224 5.16 -2.04 -8.28
N VAL A 225 4.41 -0.95 -8.47
CA VAL A 225 3.29 -0.89 -9.45
C VAL A 225 3.78 -1.28 -10.85
N ASP A 226 4.93 -0.78 -11.28
CA ASP A 226 5.52 -1.07 -12.60
C ASP A 226 5.92 -2.55 -12.76
N LEU A 227 6.37 -3.22 -11.70
CA LEU A 227 6.65 -4.67 -11.73
C LEU A 227 5.36 -5.49 -11.77
N ILE A 228 4.35 -5.10 -10.98
CA ILE A 228 3.05 -5.75 -10.97
C ILE A 228 2.34 -5.63 -12.33
N ALA A 229 2.43 -4.47 -12.99
CA ALA A 229 1.93 -4.27 -14.35
C ALA A 229 2.60 -5.20 -15.38
N LYS A 230 3.82 -5.69 -15.10
CA LYS A 230 4.52 -6.70 -15.92
C LYS A 230 4.18 -8.15 -15.53
N GLY A 231 3.24 -8.33 -14.61
CA GLY A 231 2.83 -9.64 -14.09
C GLY A 231 3.75 -10.22 -13.01
N GLN A 232 4.72 -9.46 -12.51
CA GLN A 232 5.69 -9.93 -11.50
C GLN A 232 5.11 -9.82 -10.08
N VAL A 233 4.06 -10.59 -9.81
CA VAL A 233 3.31 -10.54 -8.54
C VAL A 233 4.21 -10.85 -7.33
N ASP A 234 5.17 -11.74 -7.52
CA ASP A 234 6.17 -12.15 -6.52
C ASP A 234 7.13 -11.03 -6.07
N ALA A 235 7.13 -9.89 -6.78
CA ALA A 235 7.85 -8.69 -6.40
C ALA A 235 7.27 -8.01 -5.15
N ILE A 236 6.05 -8.34 -4.71
CA ILE A 236 5.52 -7.89 -3.42
C ILE A 236 6.54 -8.27 -2.31
N PRO A 237 7.04 -7.30 -1.52
CA PRO A 237 8.03 -7.58 -0.50
C PRO A 237 7.46 -8.46 0.62
N LEU A 238 8.33 -9.11 1.39
CA LEU A 238 7.92 -9.74 2.64
C LEU A 238 7.47 -8.66 3.62
N ILE A 239 6.49 -8.99 4.47
CA ILE A 239 6.15 -8.13 5.61
C ILE A 239 7.41 -7.79 6.42
N PRO A 240 7.56 -6.57 6.97
CA PRO A 240 8.75 -6.21 7.72
C PRO A 240 8.89 -7.13 8.93
N GLU A 241 10.12 -7.58 9.21
CA GLU A 241 10.40 -8.35 10.40
C GLU A 241 10.13 -7.48 11.64
N ASP A 242 9.18 -7.88 12.49
CA ASP A 242 8.92 -7.17 13.78
C ASP A 242 10.03 -7.45 14.84
N TYR A 243 11.12 -8.11 14.46
CA TYR A 243 12.25 -8.44 15.32
C TYR A 243 13.55 -7.86 14.78
N ALA A 244 14.47 -7.53 15.69
CA ALA A 244 15.76 -7.00 15.33
C ALA A 244 16.82 -8.08 15.48
N ARG A 245 17.58 -8.34 14.40
CA ARG A 245 18.82 -9.10 14.50
C ARG A 245 19.83 -8.31 15.31
N LEU A 246 20.19 -8.81 16.48
CA LEU A 246 21.13 -8.17 17.38
C LEU A 246 22.52 -8.42 16.78
N LYS A 247 22.97 -7.51 15.91
CA LYS A 247 24.30 -7.55 15.30
C LYS A 247 25.37 -7.18 16.35
N ILE A 248 25.58 -8.07 17.32
CA ILE A 248 26.41 -7.81 18.49
C ILE A 248 27.87 -7.59 18.08
N ASN A 249 28.42 -6.43 18.45
CA ASN A 249 29.81 -6.10 18.24
C ASN A 249 30.61 -6.36 19.53
N TYR A 250 31.09 -7.58 19.70
CA TYR A 250 31.89 -7.97 20.88
C TYR A 250 33.19 -7.16 21.05
N GLN A 251 33.71 -6.53 19.99
CA GLN A 251 34.88 -5.63 20.06
C GLN A 251 34.57 -4.30 20.76
N ALA A 252 33.30 -4.02 21.06
CA ALA A 252 32.88 -2.82 21.79
C ALA A 252 33.12 -2.92 23.30
N CYS A 253 33.63 -4.04 23.81
CA CYS A 253 33.94 -4.29 25.21
C CYS A 253 35.46 -4.28 25.44
N ALA A 254 35.89 -3.76 26.60
CA ALA A 254 37.31 -3.53 26.89
C ALA A 254 37.90 -4.48 27.95
N GLY A 255 37.06 -5.28 28.62
CA GLY A 255 37.50 -6.24 29.63
C GLY A 255 36.94 -7.63 29.40
N GLU A 256 37.54 -8.60 30.07
CA GLU A 256 37.07 -9.98 30.11
C GLU A 256 37.13 -10.55 31.53
N GLN A 257 36.14 -11.38 31.86
CA GLN A 257 36.00 -12.10 33.10
C GLN A 257 35.49 -13.52 32.80
N TYR A 258 35.69 -14.43 33.75
CA TYR A 258 35.19 -15.80 33.65
C TYR A 258 34.32 -16.12 34.86
N GLN A 259 33.15 -16.70 34.58
CA GLN A 259 32.28 -17.30 35.60
C GLN A 259 32.16 -18.78 35.30
N GLY A 260 32.97 -19.59 35.98
CA GLY A 260 33.19 -20.99 35.59
C GLY A 260 33.85 -21.07 34.22
N SER A 261 33.25 -21.81 33.29
CA SER A 261 33.71 -21.92 31.90
C SER A 261 33.16 -20.83 30.97
N THR A 262 32.26 -19.98 31.46
CA THR A 262 31.60 -18.96 30.64
C THR A 262 32.46 -17.71 30.57
N LYS A 263 32.83 -17.31 29.35
CA LYS A 263 33.51 -16.04 29.09
C LYS A 263 32.50 -14.90 29.12
N ILE A 264 32.83 -13.85 29.86
CA ILE A 264 32.02 -12.66 30.01
C ILE A 264 32.86 -11.47 29.56
N LEU A 265 32.41 -10.74 28.56
CA LEU A 265 33.02 -9.47 28.17
C LEU A 265 32.45 -8.36 29.05
N THR A 266 33.28 -7.41 29.46
CA THR A 266 32.93 -6.34 30.42
C THR A 266 33.31 -4.97 29.88
N HIS A 267 32.83 -3.91 30.55
CA HIS A 267 33.05 -2.51 30.14
C HIS A 267 32.58 -2.27 28.70
N CYS A 268 31.43 -2.84 28.34
CA CYS A 268 30.89 -2.71 27.00
C CYS A 268 30.36 -1.29 26.76
N SER A 269 30.70 -0.73 25.60
CA SER A 269 30.21 0.57 25.15
C SER A 269 28.89 0.46 24.41
N SER A 270 28.23 1.61 24.19
CA SER A 270 27.01 1.71 23.38
C SER A 270 27.13 1.09 21.99
N SER A 271 28.34 0.99 21.43
CA SER A 271 28.60 0.36 20.13
C SER A 271 28.47 -1.17 20.14
N LEU A 272 28.20 -1.79 21.30
CA LEU A 272 27.95 -3.23 21.43
C LEU A 272 26.74 -3.67 20.61
N LEU A 273 25.68 -2.85 20.57
CA LEU A 273 24.46 -3.10 19.82
C LEU A 273 24.19 -1.89 18.93
N PRO A 274 23.86 -2.08 17.63
CA PRO A 274 23.33 -0.98 16.84
C PRO A 274 21.98 -0.50 17.40
N ASP A 275 21.52 0.67 16.97
CA ASP A 275 20.16 1.09 17.25
C ASP A 275 19.15 0.14 16.59
N PHE A 276 18.13 -0.25 17.34
CA PHE A 276 17.11 -1.18 16.87
C PHE A 276 15.78 -0.99 17.60
N LYS A 277 14.70 -1.52 17.01
CA LYS A 277 13.40 -1.66 17.65
C LYS A 277 12.79 -3.02 17.30
N SER A 278 12.26 -3.71 18.30
CA SER A 278 11.57 -4.99 18.15
C SER A 278 10.23 -4.93 18.89
N LYS A 279 9.19 -5.45 18.24
CA LYS A 279 7.86 -5.66 18.83
C LYS A 279 7.38 -7.10 18.66
N LYS A 280 8.29 -8.03 18.39
CA LYS A 280 7.94 -9.43 18.07
C LYS A 280 7.36 -10.19 19.25
N LEU A 281 7.90 -9.94 20.43
CA LEU A 281 7.64 -10.75 21.62
C LEU A 281 6.41 -10.24 22.38
N ARG A 282 5.81 -11.13 23.17
CA ARG A 282 4.59 -10.86 23.94
C ARG A 282 4.75 -11.38 25.36
N GLN A 283 4.14 -10.72 26.33
CA GLN A 283 3.94 -11.31 27.65
C GLN A 283 2.87 -12.40 27.61
N LYS A 284 2.77 -13.19 28.69
CA LYS A 284 1.77 -14.25 28.85
C LYS A 284 0.33 -13.76 28.70
N ASP A 285 0.07 -12.52 29.05
CA ASP A 285 -1.23 -11.85 28.96
C ASP A 285 -1.47 -11.18 27.58
N LYS A 286 -0.60 -11.46 26.60
CA LYS A 286 -0.62 -10.95 25.22
C LYS A 286 -0.23 -9.47 25.06
N GLN A 287 0.25 -8.80 26.11
CA GLN A 287 0.80 -7.45 25.95
C GLN A 287 2.05 -7.45 25.05
N VAL A 288 2.17 -6.44 24.20
CA VAL A 288 3.33 -6.24 23.31
C VAL A 288 4.54 -5.84 24.12
N CYS A 289 5.65 -6.55 23.90
CA CYS A 289 6.95 -6.12 24.38
C CYS A 289 7.65 -5.27 23.33
N GLU A 290 7.85 -4.00 23.65
CA GLU A 290 8.68 -3.10 22.85
C GLU A 290 10.09 -3.10 23.42
N ILE A 291 11.05 -3.61 22.63
CA ILE A 291 12.47 -3.65 23.00
C ILE A 291 13.21 -2.73 22.03
N GLN A 292 13.92 -1.75 22.56
CA GLN A 292 14.53 -0.70 21.74
C GLN A 292 15.88 -0.26 22.28
N LYS A 293 16.81 -0.05 21.37
CA LYS A 293 18.10 0.59 21.60
C LYS A 293 18.18 1.89 20.79
N THR A 294 18.48 3.00 21.46
CA THR A 294 18.77 4.31 20.83
C THR A 294 20.00 4.92 21.51
N GLY A 295 21.08 5.21 20.79
CA GLY A 295 22.28 5.83 21.35
C GLY A 295 22.98 4.95 22.39
N ASP A 296 22.94 5.30 23.68
CA ASP A 296 23.41 4.49 24.82
C ASP A 296 22.28 3.82 25.62
N LEU A 297 21.03 4.29 25.46
CA LEU A 297 19.84 3.77 26.15
C LEU A 297 19.31 2.48 25.52
N LEU A 298 19.16 1.44 26.33
CA LEU A 298 18.44 0.21 26.03
C LEU A 298 17.18 0.15 26.89
N SER A 299 16.08 -0.28 26.28
CA SER A 299 14.78 -0.35 26.95
C SER A 299 14.01 -1.60 26.59
N ILE A 300 13.22 -2.09 27.55
CA ILE A 300 12.19 -3.09 27.36
C ILE A 300 10.95 -2.65 28.13
N LYS A 301 9.83 -2.54 27.39
CA LYS A 301 8.56 -2.04 27.89
C LYS A 301 7.44 -3.00 27.54
N SER A 302 6.56 -3.25 28.49
CA SER A 302 5.29 -3.95 28.24
C SER A 302 4.29 -3.59 29.33
N GLY A 303 3.09 -3.16 28.93
CA GLY A 303 2.08 -2.66 29.86
C GLY A 303 2.57 -1.47 30.68
N GLN A 304 2.47 -1.59 32.01
CA GLN A 304 2.95 -0.59 32.96
C GLN A 304 4.45 -0.75 33.30
N ALA A 305 5.05 -1.88 32.94
CA ALA A 305 6.44 -2.15 33.24
C ALA A 305 7.36 -1.53 32.18
N ASN A 306 8.42 -0.87 32.62
CA ASN A 306 9.38 -0.16 31.77
C ASN A 306 10.77 -0.21 32.39
N TYR A 307 11.65 -0.98 31.76
CA TYR A 307 13.07 -1.01 32.11
C TYR A 307 13.85 -0.16 31.15
N GLN A 308 14.73 0.66 31.70
CA GLN A 308 15.65 1.50 30.96
C GLN A 308 17.00 1.45 31.64
N VAL A 309 18.04 1.29 30.83
CA VAL A 309 19.41 1.24 31.32
C VAL A 309 20.35 1.65 30.21
N LYS A 310 21.48 2.27 30.56
CA LYS A 310 22.50 2.68 29.60
C LYS A 310 23.59 1.63 29.45
N ILE A 311 24.14 1.57 28.25
CA ILE A 311 25.39 0.86 27.93
C ILE A 311 26.48 1.92 27.81
N ASN A 312 27.25 2.14 28.87
CA ASN A 312 28.14 3.29 29.03
C ASN A 312 29.51 2.95 29.65
N GLN A 313 30.03 1.75 29.35
CA GLN A 313 31.36 1.27 29.75
C GLN A 313 31.56 1.13 31.26
N GLN A 314 30.47 1.01 32.03
CA GLN A 314 30.60 0.67 33.44
C GLN A 314 31.17 -0.74 33.61
N GLU A 315 31.80 -1.01 34.75
CA GLU A 315 32.35 -2.35 35.06
C GLU A 315 31.31 -3.46 34.92
N ASN A 316 30.04 -3.14 35.24
CA ASN A 316 28.92 -4.05 35.18
C ASN A 316 28.17 -4.07 33.83
N ASP A 317 28.65 -3.36 32.81
CA ASP A 317 28.16 -3.51 31.44
C ASP A 317 28.81 -4.74 30.82
N LYS A 318 28.15 -5.89 30.98
CA LYS A 318 28.70 -7.21 30.64
C LYS A 318 27.81 -7.98 29.70
N ILE A 319 28.41 -8.76 28.82
CA ILE A 319 27.69 -9.71 27.94
C ILE A 319 28.38 -11.07 27.93
N THR A 320 27.57 -12.13 27.94
CA THR A 320 28.08 -13.49 27.72
C THR A 320 28.58 -13.66 26.28
N ASP A 321 29.83 -14.09 26.12
CA ASP A 321 30.42 -14.46 24.83
C ASP A 321 30.35 -15.98 24.67
N GLY A 322 29.86 -16.46 23.52
CA GLY A 322 29.94 -17.88 23.16
C GLY A 322 28.66 -18.73 23.27
N TYR A 323 27.51 -18.16 23.62
CA TYR A 323 26.22 -18.85 23.47
C TYR A 323 25.48 -18.31 22.24
N PRO A 324 25.64 -18.93 21.05
CA PRO A 324 25.06 -18.42 19.79
C PRO A 324 23.52 -18.32 19.82
N VAL A 325 22.87 -18.95 20.81
CA VAL A 325 21.42 -19.01 20.95
C VAL A 325 20.87 -18.10 22.06
N MET A 326 21.70 -17.68 23.02
CA MET A 326 21.26 -16.96 24.21
C MET A 326 22.34 -15.98 24.65
N ASN A 327 22.03 -14.69 24.66
CA ASN A 327 22.92 -13.67 25.18
C ASN A 327 22.30 -13.05 26.43
N THR A 328 23.04 -13.07 27.53
CA THR A 328 22.67 -12.34 28.74
C THR A 328 23.50 -11.05 28.77
N LEU A 329 22.80 -9.92 28.70
CA LEU A 329 23.35 -8.59 28.86
C LEU A 329 23.05 -8.13 30.29
N LEU A 330 24.10 -8.00 31.09
CA LEU A 330 24.03 -7.44 32.42
C LEU A 330 24.43 -5.98 32.31
N LEU A 331 23.61 -5.08 32.85
CA LEU A 331 23.89 -3.64 32.84
C LEU A 331 23.66 -3.10 34.25
N ALA A 332 24.41 -2.05 34.61
CA ALA A 332 24.17 -1.35 35.86
C ALA A 332 24.14 0.16 35.64
N GLU A 333 23.25 0.83 36.36
CA GLU A 333 23.26 2.30 36.45
C GLU A 333 23.08 2.68 37.93
N GLY A 334 24.12 3.29 38.51
CA GLY A 334 24.15 3.60 39.95
C GLY A 334 24.04 2.34 40.82
N ASN A 335 23.08 2.31 41.74
CA ASN A 335 22.83 1.16 42.63
C ASN A 335 21.88 0.11 42.03
N GLN A 336 21.37 0.33 40.80
CA GLN A 336 20.43 -0.56 40.15
C GLN A 336 21.17 -1.45 39.15
N ARG A 337 21.12 -2.76 39.39
CA ARG A 337 21.56 -3.76 38.43
C ARG A 337 20.34 -4.29 37.67
N VAL A 338 20.39 -4.19 36.35
CA VAL A 338 19.37 -4.72 35.45
C VAL A 338 20.01 -5.84 34.64
N GLU A 339 19.40 -7.03 34.69
CA GLU A 339 19.79 -8.11 33.79
C GLU A 339 18.78 -8.21 32.67
N ILE A 340 19.26 -8.17 31.43
CA ILE A 340 18.46 -8.29 30.22
C ILE A 340 18.91 -9.52 29.46
N LEU A 341 17.98 -10.43 29.23
CA LEU A 341 18.18 -11.67 28.49
C LEU A 341 17.61 -11.53 27.10
N PHE A 342 18.33 -11.99 26.08
CA PHE A 342 17.85 -12.12 24.71
C PHE A 342 18.13 -13.51 24.15
N GLN A 343 17.15 -14.10 23.49
CA GLN A 343 17.30 -15.42 22.85
C GLN A 343 16.97 -15.33 21.35
N TYR A 344 17.86 -15.89 20.53
CA TYR A 344 17.77 -15.91 19.06
C TYR A 344 17.38 -14.56 18.45
N ASP A 345 18.17 -13.49 18.65
CA ASP A 345 17.87 -12.19 18.01
C ASP A 345 16.47 -11.65 18.33
N LEU A 346 15.99 -11.81 19.56
CA LEU A 346 14.63 -11.43 19.98
C LEU A 346 13.51 -12.19 19.24
N LEU A 347 13.81 -13.34 18.64
CA LEU A 347 12.80 -14.22 18.02
C LEU A 347 12.04 -15.05 19.05
N VAL A 348 12.74 -15.48 20.11
CA VAL A 348 12.21 -16.49 21.04
C VAL A 348 11.90 -15.91 22.41
N MET A 349 12.81 -15.12 22.97
CA MET A 349 12.64 -14.61 24.32
C MET A 349 13.39 -13.30 24.52
N ALA A 350 12.80 -12.43 25.32
CA ALA A 350 13.49 -11.33 25.97
C ALA A 350 12.96 -11.19 27.39
N ALA A 351 13.83 -10.96 28.35
CA ALA A 351 13.42 -10.69 29.73
C ALA A 351 14.26 -9.57 30.31
N ALA A 352 13.69 -8.83 31.26
CA ALA A 352 14.44 -7.91 32.09
C ALA A 352 13.94 -7.93 33.52
N TYR A 353 14.87 -7.87 34.47
CA TYR A 353 14.56 -7.83 35.89
C TYR A 353 15.62 -7.02 36.63
N HIS A 354 15.23 -6.47 37.79
CA HIS A 354 16.18 -5.88 38.71
C HIS A 354 16.82 -6.99 39.55
N VAL A 355 18.09 -6.81 39.90
CA VAL A 355 18.80 -7.67 40.84
C VAL A 355 19.17 -6.84 42.05
N ASP A 356 18.71 -7.25 43.24
CA ASP A 356 19.05 -6.59 44.50
C ASP A 356 20.50 -6.90 44.94
N SER A 357 20.94 -6.25 46.03
CA SER A 357 22.30 -6.45 46.57
C SER A 357 22.59 -7.86 47.08
N LYS A 358 21.56 -8.71 47.23
CA LYS A 358 21.66 -10.11 47.65
C LYS A 358 21.57 -11.08 46.45
N GLY A 359 21.39 -10.57 45.23
CA GLY A 359 21.24 -11.37 44.02
C GLY A 359 19.80 -11.84 43.75
N SER A 360 18.81 -11.31 44.48
CA SER A 360 17.40 -11.68 44.28
C SER A 360 16.80 -10.89 43.12
N GLN A 361 15.96 -11.56 42.33
CA GLN A 361 15.25 -10.93 41.20
C GLN A 361 13.98 -10.22 41.67
N SER A 362 13.73 -9.02 41.14
CA SER A 362 12.45 -8.33 41.30
C SER A 362 11.96 -7.71 39.98
N ASP A 363 10.65 -7.46 39.93
CA ASP A 363 9.97 -6.64 38.90
C ASP A 363 10.00 -7.20 37.45
N LEU A 364 10.29 -8.50 37.28
CA LEU A 364 10.49 -9.19 35.99
C LEU A 364 9.44 -8.85 34.89
N ILE A 365 9.95 -8.39 33.74
CA ILE A 365 9.29 -8.53 32.44
C ILE A 365 9.83 -9.80 31.75
N SER A 366 8.93 -10.68 31.33
CA SER A 366 9.27 -11.86 30.52
C SER A 366 8.42 -11.87 29.25
N CYS A 367 9.08 -11.86 28.10
CA CYS A 367 8.47 -11.77 26.79
C CYS A 367 8.88 -12.99 25.95
N ASP A 368 7.89 -13.71 25.45
CA ASP A 368 8.10 -14.95 24.69
C ASP A 368 7.60 -14.77 23.24
N GLY A 369 8.20 -15.53 22.34
CA GLY A 369 7.76 -15.66 20.95
C GLY A 369 6.45 -16.44 20.90
N ILE A 370 5.58 -16.13 19.93
CA ILE A 370 4.26 -16.75 19.80
C ILE A 370 4.35 -18.28 19.54
N TYR A 371 5.53 -18.79 19.15
CA TYR A 371 5.77 -20.21 18.87
C TYR A 371 5.95 -21.11 20.12
N THR A 372 5.87 -20.60 21.35
CA THR A 372 6.10 -21.40 22.58
C THR A 372 4.86 -21.68 23.43
N ARG A 373 3.64 -21.60 22.88
CA ARG A 373 2.43 -22.06 23.59
C ARG A 373 1.47 -22.87 22.73
#